data_AF-A0A9Q3JM04-F1
#
_entry.id   AF-A0A9Q3JM04-F1
#
_cell.length_a   1.000
_cell.length_b   1.000
_cell.length_c   1.000
_cell.angle_alpha   90.00
_cell.angle_beta   90.00
_cell.angle_gamma   90.00
#
_symmetry.space_group_name_H-M   'P 1'
#
loop_
_entity.id
_entity.type
_entity.pdbx_description
1 polymer ?
#
loop_
_entity_poly.entity_id
_entity_poly.type
_entity_poly.pdbx_seq_one_letter_code
_entity_poly.pdbx_strand_id
1 'polypeptide(L)'
;MLEKGWNPRLPADTLRKDLIEIHPTAFSSNTMLDKVKNHARRSINDTFEYAKQRWDKSQKVPEFKVGDLVLVSTLNFNNIKGPKKLKDSYLQPFVIVALHGTNAVQV
;
A
#
# COMPACT_ATOMS: atom_id res chain seq x y z
N MET A 1 -4.50 -43.75 -8.08
CA MET A 1 -4.07 -42.77 -7.07
C MET A 1 -2.55 -42.71 -7.10
N LEU A 2 -1.96 -41.62 -7.59
CA LEU A 2 -0.52 -41.41 -7.64
C LEU A 2 -0.19 -40.40 -6.53
N GLU A 3 0.54 -40.83 -5.50
CA GLU A 3 0.84 -39.97 -4.35
C GLU A 3 1.75 -38.81 -4.77
N LYS A 4 1.16 -37.61 -4.73
CA LYS A 4 1.85 -36.33 -4.64
C LYS A 4 2.58 -36.28 -3.28
N GLY A 5 3.90 -36.14 -3.31
CA GLY A 5 4.60 -35.46 -2.22
C GLY A 5 5.83 -36.17 -1.68
N TRP A 6 6.98 -35.91 -2.30
CA TRP A 6 8.19 -35.65 -1.52
C TRP A 6 9.10 -34.73 -2.32
N ASN A 7 9.12 -33.44 -1.97
CA ASN A 7 10.18 -32.54 -2.43
C ASN A 7 11.22 -32.52 -1.30
N PRO A 8 12.32 -33.28 -1.41
CA PRO A 8 13.30 -33.34 -0.34
C PRO A 8 13.80 -31.92 -0.08
N ARG A 9 13.49 -31.37 1.09
CA ARG A 9 14.15 -30.17 1.58
C ARG A 9 15.58 -30.59 1.86
N LEU A 10 16.45 -30.46 0.85
CA LEU A 10 17.89 -30.54 1.04
C LEU A 10 18.23 -29.59 2.18
N PRO A 11 18.67 -30.09 3.36
CA PRO A 11 19.13 -29.22 4.41
C PRO A 11 20.41 -28.59 3.88
N ALA A 12 20.36 -27.30 3.54
CA ALA A 12 21.54 -26.55 3.10
C ALA A 12 22.71 -26.71 4.09
N ASP A 13 22.40 -27.02 5.35
CA ASP A 13 23.34 -27.24 6.45
C ASP A 13 23.93 -28.67 6.53
N THR A 14 23.45 -29.64 5.74
CA THR A 14 23.99 -31.03 5.76
C THR A 14 25.14 -31.27 4.77
N LEU A 15 25.40 -30.33 3.85
CA LEU A 15 26.56 -30.43 2.99
C LEU A 15 27.79 -29.99 3.80
N ARG A 16 28.77 -30.90 3.96
CA ARG A 16 30.07 -30.58 4.56
C ARG A 16 30.70 -29.42 3.77
N LYS A 17 30.74 -28.23 4.36
CA LYS A 17 31.28 -27.01 3.75
C LYS A 17 32.76 -27.18 3.34
N ASP A 18 33.44 -28.12 3.99
CA ASP A 18 34.87 -28.38 3.83
C ASP A 18 35.21 -29.28 2.62
N LEU A 19 34.22 -29.90 1.95
CA LEU A 19 34.44 -30.83 0.82
C LEU A 19 33.97 -30.30 -0.54
N ILE A 20 33.34 -29.13 -0.59
CA ILE A 20 32.82 -28.58 -1.84
C ILE A 20 33.84 -27.55 -2.34
N GLU A 21 34.77 -28.00 -3.18
CA GLU A 21 35.58 -27.08 -4.00
C GLU A 21 34.66 -26.40 -5.02
N ILE A 22 34.00 -25.33 -4.60
CA ILE A 22 33.18 -24.51 -5.49
C ILE A 22 34.13 -23.85 -6.49
N HIS A 23 33.99 -24.20 -7.77
CA HIS A 23 34.75 -23.55 -8.84
C HIS A 23 34.63 -22.01 -8.72
N PRO A 24 35.73 -21.23 -8.86
CA PRO A 24 35.72 -19.79 -8.61
C PRO A 24 34.65 -19.02 -9.40
N THR A 25 34.28 -19.53 -10.58
CA THR A 25 33.16 -19.01 -11.40
C THR A 25 31.79 -19.17 -10.73
N ALA A 26 31.54 -20.28 -10.02
CA ALA A 26 30.29 -20.49 -9.30
C ALA A 26 30.23 -19.65 -8.01
N PHE A 27 31.38 -19.41 -7.37
CA PHE A 27 31.48 -18.47 -6.26
C PHE A 27 31.19 -17.03 -6.70
N SER A 28 31.78 -16.58 -7.81
CA SER A 28 31.53 -15.24 -8.35
C SER A 28 30.08 -15.07 -8.82
N SER A 29 29.44 -16.10 -9.39
CA SER A 29 28.02 -16.04 -9.74
C SER A 29 27.12 -15.92 -8.51
N ASN A 30 27.40 -16.64 -7.43
CA ASN A 30 26.61 -16.54 -6.20
C ASN A 30 26.71 -15.13 -5.59
N THR A 31 27.92 -14.57 -5.49
CA THR A 31 28.10 -13.21 -4.99
C THR A 31 27.41 -12.16 -5.87
N MET A 32 27.38 -12.37 -7.20
CA MET A 32 26.62 -11.51 -8.11
C MET A 32 25.11 -11.60 -7.84
N LEU A 33 24.57 -12.81 -7.70
CA LEU A 33 23.15 -13.02 -7.43
C LEU A 33 22.73 -12.39 -6.10
N ASP A 34 23.56 -12.49 -5.06
CA ASP A 34 23.29 -11.86 -3.77
C ASP A 34 23.29 -10.33 -3.88
N LYS A 35 24.22 -9.74 -4.65
CA LYS A 35 24.22 -8.30 -4.93
C LYS A 35 22.96 -7.86 -5.66
N VAL A 36 22.54 -8.59 -6.70
CA VAL A 36 21.32 -8.30 -7.46
C VAL A 36 20.09 -8.41 -6.56
N LYS A 37 20.01 -9.44 -5.73
CA LYS A 37 18.90 -9.64 -4.78
C LYS A 37 18.82 -8.52 -3.76
N ASN A 38 19.96 -8.10 -3.20
CA ASN A 38 20.01 -6.99 -2.25
C ASN A 38 19.66 -5.66 -2.91
N HIS A 39 20.13 -5.42 -4.13
CA HIS A 39 19.76 -4.25 -4.91
C HIS A 39 18.26 -4.21 -5.21
N ALA A 40 17.67 -5.32 -5.67
CA ALA A 40 16.24 -5.43 -5.92
C ALA A 40 15.41 -5.15 -4.66
N ARG A 41 15.82 -5.69 -3.50
CA ARG A 41 15.18 -5.40 -2.21
C ARG A 41 15.22 -3.92 -1.86
N ARG A 42 16.38 -3.26 -2.02
CA ARG A 42 16.52 -1.82 -1.78
C ARG A 42 15.62 -1.02 -2.71
N SER A 43 15.65 -1.31 -4.01
CA SER A 43 14.81 -0.62 -4.99
C SER A 43 13.32 -0.72 -4.68
N ILE A 44 12.84 -1.87 -4.22
CA ILE A 44 11.44 -2.05 -3.78
C ILE A 44 11.15 -1.19 -2.54
N ASN A 45 12.02 -1.23 -1.53
CA ASN A 45 11.86 -0.45 -0.31
C ASN A 45 11.86 1.06 -0.59
N ASP A 46 12.82 1.53 -1.39
CA ASP A 46 12.94 2.94 -1.77
C ASP A 46 11.68 3.42 -2.52
N THR A 47 11.14 2.58 -3.41
CA THR A 47 9.90 2.88 -4.14
C THR A 47 8.70 2.95 -3.19
N PHE A 48 8.62 2.04 -2.22
CA PHE A 48 7.55 2.04 -1.23
C PHE A 48 7.64 3.27 -0.31
N GLU A 49 8.83 3.62 0.17
CA GLU A 49 9.08 4.80 0.98
C GLU A 49 8.74 6.09 0.23
N TYR A 50 9.17 6.20 -1.04
CA TYR A 50 8.82 7.34 -1.89
C TYR A 50 7.30 7.48 -2.06
N ALA A 51 6.61 6.37 -2.36
CA ALA A 51 5.16 6.37 -2.52
C ALA A 51 4.44 6.79 -1.21
N LYS A 52 4.90 6.28 -0.07
CA LYS A 52 4.38 6.65 1.25
C LYS A 52 4.58 8.13 1.54
N GLN A 53 5.80 8.65 1.40
CA GLN A 53 6.09 10.07 1.63
C GLN A 53 5.27 10.99 0.71
N ARG A 54 5.10 10.59 -0.56
CA ARG A 54 4.26 11.33 -1.51
C ARG A 54 2.80 11.33 -1.08
N TRP A 55 2.28 10.19 -0.63
CA TRP A 55 0.91 10.06 -0.13
C TRP A 55 0.69 10.93 1.11
N ASP A 56 1.57 10.81 2.11
CA ASP A 56 1.50 11.56 3.37
C ASP A 56 1.60 13.08 3.13
N LYS A 57 2.42 13.52 2.16
CA LYS A 57 2.52 14.93 1.78
C LYS A 57 1.27 15.45 1.06
N SER A 58 0.63 14.62 0.24
CA SER A 58 -0.54 15.04 -0.55
C SER A 58 -1.83 15.03 0.26
N GLN A 59 -1.93 14.18 1.28
CA GLN A 59 -3.14 14.02 2.07
C GLN A 59 -3.08 14.92 3.29
N LYS A 60 -3.74 16.09 3.22
CA LYS A 60 -4.03 16.88 4.40
C LYS A 60 -5.39 16.45 4.92
N VAL A 61 -5.42 15.80 6.09
CA VAL A 61 -6.68 15.51 6.78
C VAL A 61 -7.32 16.85 7.16
N PRO A 62 -8.54 17.17 6.69
CA PRO A 62 -9.23 18.38 7.08
C PRO A 62 -9.60 18.31 8.56
N GLU A 63 -9.27 19.35 9.30
CA GLU A 63 -9.68 19.49 10.71
C GLU A 63 -11.01 20.24 10.74
N PHE A 64 -12.06 19.57 11.22
CA PHE A 64 -13.41 20.15 11.33
C PHE A 64 -13.69 20.54 12.77
N LYS A 65 -14.38 21.68 12.97
CA LYS A 65 -14.86 22.10 14.29
C LYS A 65 -16.39 22.17 14.31
N VAL A 66 -16.96 21.96 15.50
CA VAL A 66 -18.39 22.15 15.72
C VAL A 66 -18.72 23.63 15.49
N GLY A 67 -19.74 23.88 14.67
CA GLY A 67 -20.11 25.23 14.22
C GLY A 67 -19.55 25.64 12.85
N ASP A 68 -18.61 24.89 12.26
CA ASP A 68 -18.13 25.18 10.91
C ASP A 68 -19.22 24.91 9.85
N LEU A 69 -19.22 25.74 8.80
CA LEU A 69 -20.08 25.57 7.64
C LEU A 69 -19.38 24.68 6.60
N VAL A 70 -20.00 23.55 6.27
CA VAL A 70 -19.47 22.58 5.29
C VAL A 70 -20.46 22.29 4.18
N LEU A 71 -19.92 21.95 3.01
CA LEU A 71 -20.70 21.58 1.83
C LEU A 71 -20.72 20.06 1.69
N VAL A 72 -21.90 19.48 1.47
CA VAL A 72 -22.05 18.03 1.31
C VAL A 72 -22.08 17.67 -0.17
N SER A 73 -21.16 16.81 -0.61
CA SER A 73 -21.07 16.42 -2.03
C SER A 73 -22.24 15.53 -2.46
N THR A 74 -22.87 15.86 -3.59
CA THR A 74 -24.01 15.11 -4.15
C THR A 74 -23.61 13.81 -4.85
N LEU A 75 -22.31 13.49 -4.93
CA LEU A 75 -21.78 12.35 -5.71
C LEU A 75 -22.42 11.00 -5.36
N ASN A 76 -22.71 10.77 -4.08
CA ASN A 76 -23.26 9.51 -3.57
C ASN A 76 -24.76 9.56 -3.27
N PHE A 77 -25.46 10.62 -3.67
CA PHE A 77 -26.89 10.78 -3.38
C PHE A 77 -27.73 10.08 -4.45
N ASN A 78 -28.31 8.93 -4.09
CA ASN A 78 -29.21 8.17 -4.97
C ASN A 78 -30.63 8.76 -5.06
N ASN A 79 -31.00 9.63 -4.11
CA ASN A 79 -32.36 10.18 -4.00
C ASN A 79 -32.59 11.45 -4.85
N ILE A 80 -31.54 12.03 -5.43
CA ILE A 80 -31.65 13.24 -6.26
C ILE A 80 -31.92 12.81 -7.70
N LYS A 81 -33.13 13.03 -8.21
CA LYS A 81 -33.50 12.74 -9.60
C LYS A 81 -32.91 13.79 -10.56
N GLY A 82 -32.55 13.37 -11.78
CA GLY A 82 -32.08 14.27 -12.85
C GLY A 82 -30.76 13.83 -13.51
N PRO A 83 -30.38 14.47 -14.63
CA PRO A 83 -29.14 14.17 -15.35
C PRO A 83 -27.91 14.63 -14.56
N LYS A 84 -26.90 13.76 -14.43
CA LYS A 84 -25.69 13.99 -13.62
C LYS A 84 -24.99 15.33 -13.90
N LYS A 85 -25.03 15.81 -15.15
CA LYS A 85 -24.36 17.04 -15.59
C LYS A 85 -25.05 18.34 -15.14
N LEU A 86 -26.34 18.28 -14.81
CA LEU A 86 -27.11 19.44 -14.35
C LEU A 86 -27.31 19.45 -12.83
N LYS A 87 -26.77 18.45 -12.12
CA LYS A 87 -26.83 18.42 -10.66
C LYS A 87 -25.71 19.27 -10.09
N ASP A 88 -26.05 20.10 -9.11
CA ASP A 88 -25.03 20.78 -8.31
C ASP A 88 -24.13 19.73 -7.66
N SER A 89 -22.82 19.97 -7.70
CA SER A 89 -21.82 19.04 -7.15
C SER A 89 -21.83 19.02 -5.62
N TYR A 90 -22.38 20.06 -5.01
CA TYR A 90 -22.49 20.24 -3.58
C TYR A 90 -23.86 20.77 -3.21
N LEU A 91 -24.40 20.31 -2.08
CA LEU A 91 -25.57 20.89 -1.45
C LEU A 91 -25.19 22.15 -0.68
N GLN A 92 -26.21 22.88 -0.22
CA GLN A 92 -26.07 24.09 0.56
C GLN A 92 -25.16 23.93 1.80
N PRO A 93 -24.67 25.03 2.39
CA PRO A 93 -23.87 24.97 3.61
C PRO A 93 -24.67 24.39 4.78
N PHE A 94 -24.10 23.39 5.45
CA PHE A 94 -24.61 22.82 6.70
C PHE A 94 -23.67 23.14 7.85
N VAL A 95 -24.23 23.31 9.05
CA VAL A 95 -23.45 23.56 10.26
C VAL A 95 -23.12 22.22 10.91
N ILE A 96 -21.86 22.02 11.27
CA ILE A 96 -21.47 20.82 12.02
C ILE A 96 -22.07 20.87 13.43
N VAL A 97 -22.90 19.88 13.76
CA VAL A 97 -23.55 19.73 15.08
C VAL A 97 -22.68 18.92 16.04
N ALA A 98 -22.08 17.82 15.56
CA ALA A 98 -21.27 16.93 16.39
C ALA A 98 -20.18 16.22 15.58
N LEU A 99 -19.06 15.91 16.25
CA LEU A 99 -17.96 15.11 15.71
C LEU A 99 -18.02 13.72 16.33
N HIS A 100 -18.27 12.70 15.50
CA HIS A 100 -18.36 11.29 15.92
C HIS A 100 -17.03 10.53 15.72
N GLY A 101 -15.99 11.20 15.21
CA GLY A 101 -14.65 10.67 14.99
C GLY A 101 -13.82 11.57 14.06
N THR A 102 -12.67 11.08 13.60
CA THR A 102 -11.77 11.85 12.72
C THR A 102 -12.38 12.18 11.36
N ASN A 103 -13.19 11.27 10.80
CA ASN A 103 -13.77 11.38 9.46
C ASN A 103 -15.31 11.35 9.46
N ALA A 104 -15.94 11.33 10.63
CA ALA A 104 -17.39 11.20 10.77
C ALA A 104 -17.95 12.42 11.47
N VAL A 105 -18.80 13.15 10.75
CA VAL A 105 -19.37 14.42 11.19
C VAL A 105 -20.89 14.37 11.02
N GLN A 106 -21.60 14.84 12.04
CA GLN A 106 -23.02 15.09 11.95
C GLN A 106 -23.25 16.56 11.60
N VAL A 107 -23.94 16.75 10.47
CA VAL A 107 -24.38 18.03 9.90
C VAL A 107 -25.89 18.12 9.93
#